data_AF-A0AAV9LV16-F1
#
_entry.id   AF-A0AAV9LV16-F1
#
_cell.length_a   1.000
_cell.length_b   1.000
_cell.length_c   1.000
_cell.angle_alpha   90.00
_cell.angle_beta   90.00
_cell.angle_gamma   90.00
#
_symmetry.space_group_name_H-M   'P 1'
#
loop_
_entity.id
_entity.type
_entity.pdbx_description
1 polymer ?
#
loop_
_entity_poly.entity_id
_entity_poly.type
_entity_poly.pdbx_seq_one_letter_code
_entity_poly.pdbx_strand_id
1 'polypeptide(L)'
;MEWNGICNLIEKCSHDIKVTIVQWIKPPIKWVKLNTDGSATRGNKGAGGVLKTCTGEMVFAFSAPLGEGTNIQAKVEAAIFGLT
;
A
#
# COMPACT_ATOMS: atom_id res chain seq x y z
N MET A 1 36.01 6.92 -15.14
CA MET A 1 34.98 7.22 -16.16
C MET A 1 34.94 8.72 -16.32
N GLU A 2 35.15 9.23 -17.53
CA GLU A 2 34.99 10.66 -17.80
C GLU A 2 33.51 11.05 -17.82
N TRP A 3 33.21 12.28 -17.40
CA TRP A 3 31.87 12.86 -17.34
C TRP A 3 31.05 12.65 -18.63
N ASN A 4 31.71 12.81 -19.79
CA ASN A 4 31.10 12.61 -21.10
C ASN A 4 30.61 11.17 -21.34
N GLY A 5 31.25 10.18 -20.72
CA GLY A 5 30.81 8.79 -20.77
C GLY A 5 29.54 8.54 -19.97
N ILE A 6 29.36 9.23 -18.84
CA ILE A 6 28.16 9.15 -18.00
C ILE A 6 26.99 9.83 -18.70
N CYS A 7 27.19 11.02 -19.29
CA CYS A 7 26.15 11.72 -20.05
C CYS A 7 25.62 10.86 -21.21
N ASN A 8 26.52 10.25 -22.01
CA ASN A 8 26.14 9.35 -23.10
C ASN A 8 25.38 8.10 -22.65
N LEU A 9 25.61 7.62 -21.43
CA LEU A 9 24.91 6.46 -20.87
C LEU A 9 23.48 6.83 -20.49
N ILE A 10 23.30 7.98 -19.83
CA ILE A 10 21.99 8.49 -19.39
C ILE A 10 21.11 8.85 -20.59
N GLU A 11 21.68 9.46 -21.63
CA GLU A 11 20.96 9.79 -22.87
C GLU A 11 20.42 8.54 -23.59
N LYS A 12 21.05 7.39 -23.40
CA LYS A 12 20.63 6.10 -23.97
C LYS A 12 19.64 5.34 -23.08
N CYS A 13 19.35 5.81 -21.87
CA CYS A 13 18.32 5.21 -21.02
C CYS A 13 16.92 5.56 -21.56
N SER A 14 16.31 4.64 -22.28
CA SER A 14 14.87 4.67 -22.52
C SER A 14 14.13 4.18 -21.26
N HIS A 15 13.20 4.99 -20.78
CA HIS A 15 12.30 4.57 -19.70
C HIS A 15 11.13 3.84 -20.32
N ASP A 16 11.02 2.53 -20.05
CA ASP A 16 9.83 1.76 -20.39
C ASP A 16 8.71 2.10 -19.38
N ILE A 17 7.85 3.05 -19.76
CA ILE A 17 6.74 3.48 -18.92
C ILE A 17 5.55 2.56 -19.18
N LYS A 18 5.29 1.64 -18.26
CA LYS A 18 4.09 0.82 -18.28
C LYS A 18 2.98 1.46 -17.46
N VAL A 19 1.91 1.89 -18.12
CA VAL A 19 0.69 2.37 -17.46
C VAL A 19 -0.31 1.21 -17.36
N THR A 20 -0.79 0.92 -16.15
CA THR A 20 -1.86 -0.06 -15.91
C THR A 20 -3.06 0.65 -15.31
N ILE A 21 -4.23 0.50 -15.92
CA ILE A 21 -5.48 1.02 -15.36
C ILE A 21 -5.84 0.13 -14.16
N VAL A 22 -5.91 0.73 -12.98
CA VAL A 22 -6.40 0.07 -11.76
C VAL A 22 -7.81 0.58 -11.50
N GLN A 23 -8.81 -0.28 -11.70
CA GLN A 23 -10.20 0.02 -11.38
C GLN A 23 -10.59 -0.60 -10.04
N TRP A 24 -11.15 0.23 -9.15
CA TRP A 24 -11.74 -0.25 -7.90
C TRP A 24 -13.19 -0.67 -8.13
N ILE A 25 -13.43 -1.99 -8.20
CA ILE A 25 -14.78 -2.54 -8.31
C ILE A 25 -15.40 -2.68 -6.91
N LYS A 26 -16.62 -2.18 -6.73
CA LYS A 26 -17.38 -2.35 -5.48
C LYS A 26 -17.67 -3.83 -5.22
N PRO A 27 -17.65 -4.30 -3.97
CA PRO A 27 -17.96 -5.70 -3.68
C PRO A 27 -19.45 -5.99 -3.96
N PRO A 28 -19.83 -7.26 -4.19
CA PRO A 28 -21.23 -7.64 -4.40
C PRO A 28 -22.14 -7.26 -3.22
N ILE A 29 -23.46 -7.25 -3.44
CA ILE A 29 -24.43 -7.02 -2.38
C ILE A 29 -24.25 -8.08 -1.28
N LYS A 30 -24.34 -7.67 -0.01
CA LYS A 30 -24.05 -8.47 1.20
C LYS A 30 -22.55 -8.72 1.48
N TRP A 31 -21.66 -8.12 0.72
CA TRP A 31 -20.22 -8.16 1.01
C TRP A 31 -19.72 -6.81 1.54
N VAL A 32 -18.69 -6.90 2.35
CA VAL A 32 -17.90 -5.76 2.83
C VAL A 32 -16.49 -5.84 2.26
N LYS A 33 -15.83 -4.69 2.12
CA LYS A 33 -14.43 -4.59 1.70
C LYS A 33 -13.61 -3.99 2.84
N LEU A 34 -12.64 -4.76 3.31
CA LEU A 34 -11.64 -4.31 4.27
C LEU A 34 -10.37 -3.92 3.51
N ASN A 35 -10.05 -2.63 3.49
CA ASN A 35 -8.78 -2.13 2.98
C ASN A 35 -7.85 -1.86 4.16
N THR A 36 -6.66 -2.43 4.15
CA THR A 36 -5.65 -2.24 5.20
C THR A 36 -4.36 -1.71 4.61
N ASP A 37 -3.61 -0.97 5.41
CA ASP A 37 -2.26 -0.54 5.09
C ASP A 37 -1.38 -0.59 6.34
N GLY A 38 -0.12 -0.97 6.14
CA GLY A 38 0.88 -1.04 7.17
C GLY A 38 2.05 -0.14 6.81
N SER A 39 2.48 0.67 7.77
CA SER A 39 3.63 1.58 7.63
C SER A 39 4.73 1.17 8.61
N ALA A 40 6.00 1.32 8.21
CA ALA A 40 7.11 1.28 9.15
C ALA A 40 8.07 2.45 8.90
N THR A 41 8.34 3.23 9.94
CA THR A 41 9.24 4.39 9.90
C THR A 41 10.24 4.28 11.02
N ARG A 42 11.54 4.30 10.69
CA ARG A 42 12.64 4.19 11.66
C ARG A 42 12.50 2.99 12.62
N GLY A 43 12.01 1.86 12.10
CA GLY A 43 11.77 0.65 12.88
C GLY A 43 10.41 0.58 13.57
N ASN A 44 9.67 1.70 13.73
CA ASN A 44 8.34 1.68 14.33
C ASN A 44 7.26 1.39 13.29
N LYS A 45 6.37 0.44 13.59
CA LYS A 45 5.25 0.05 12.74
C LYS A 45 3.93 0.67 13.19
N GLY A 46 3.08 0.98 12.22
CA GLY A 46 1.68 1.32 12.42
C GLY A 46 0.79 0.59 11.43
N ALA A 47 -0.44 0.33 11.83
CA ALA A 47 -1.50 -0.18 10.98
C ALA A 47 -2.62 0.85 10.83
N GLY A 48 -3.27 0.81 9.68
CA GLY A 48 -4.54 1.47 9.46
C GLY A 48 -5.44 0.65 8.54
N GLY A 49 -6.74 0.91 8.61
CA GLY A 49 -7.67 0.29 7.68
C GLY A 49 -9.08 0.84 7.80
N VAL A 50 -9.87 0.52 6.78
CA VAL A 50 -11.28 0.94 6.66
C VAL A 50 -12.10 -0.23 6.12
N LEU A 51 -13.19 -0.53 6.82
CA LEU A 51 -14.22 -1.45 6.36
C LEU A 51 -15.34 -0.65 5.68
N LYS A 52 -15.69 -1.01 4.45
CA LYS A 52 -16.79 -0.40 3.69
C LYS A 52 -17.83 -1.42 3.26
N THR A 53 -19.09 -1.01 3.20
CA THR A 53 -20.18 -1.79 2.61
C THR A 53 -20.09 -1.81 1.08
N CYS A 54 -20.94 -2.60 0.43
CA CYS A 54 -21.11 -2.60 -1.02
C CYS A 54 -21.65 -1.28 -1.62
N THR A 55 -22.26 -0.41 -0.80
CA THR A 55 -22.69 0.94 -1.19
C THR A 55 -21.57 1.97 -1.02
N GLY A 56 -20.43 1.58 -0.44
CA GLY A 56 -19.29 2.46 -0.18
C GLY A 56 -19.34 3.17 1.16
N GLU A 57 -20.38 2.93 1.97
CA GLU A 57 -20.51 3.47 3.32
C GLU A 57 -19.45 2.87 4.23
N MET A 58 -18.86 3.69 5.08
CA MET A 58 -17.88 3.24 6.08
C MET A 58 -18.60 2.54 7.22
N VAL A 59 -18.22 1.30 7.51
CA VAL A 59 -18.67 0.56 8.68
C VAL A 59 -17.80 0.93 9.88
N PHE A 60 -16.47 0.85 9.72
CA PHE A 60 -15.51 1.34 10.69
C PHE A 60 -14.16 1.70 10.05
N ALA A 61 -13.34 2.40 10.82
CA ALA A 61 -11.94 2.67 10.52
C ALA A 61 -11.09 2.38 11.76
N PHE A 62 -9.83 2.00 11.57
CA PHE A 62 -8.89 1.81 12.67
C PHE A 62 -7.52 2.40 12.35
N SER A 63 -6.80 2.72 13.42
CA SER A 63 -5.37 2.99 13.42
C SER A 63 -4.78 2.40 14.69
N ALA A 64 -3.67 1.68 14.58
CA ALA A 64 -3.07 0.99 15.71
C ALA A 64 -1.53 1.02 15.64
N PRO A 65 -0.84 1.27 16.76
CA PRO A 65 0.59 1.04 16.84
C PRO A 65 0.87 -0.48 16.88
N LEU A 66 1.87 -0.93 16.13
CA LEU A 66 2.24 -2.35 16.00
C LEU A 66 3.61 -2.69 16.60
N GLY A 67 4.21 -1.75 17.33
CA GLY A 67 5.57 -1.89 17.88
C GLY A 67 6.66 -1.86 16.79
N GLU A 68 7.80 -2.47 17.05
CA GLU A 68 8.95 -2.42 16.14
C GLU A 68 8.96 -3.54 15.10
N GLY A 69 9.43 -3.24 13.88
CA GLY A 69 9.64 -4.21 12.82
C GLY A 69 9.76 -3.61 11.42
N THR A 70 9.56 -4.46 10.42
CA THR A 70 9.76 -4.12 9.00
C THR A 70 8.47 -3.65 8.32
N ASN A 71 8.62 -2.98 7.18
CA ASN A 71 7.49 -2.60 6.31
C ASN A 71 6.63 -3.80 5.89
N ILE A 72 7.24 -4.96 5.66
CA ILE A 72 6.51 -6.17 5.25
C ILE A 72 5.68 -6.70 6.43
N GLN A 73 6.27 -6.76 7.62
CA GLN A 73 5.55 -7.15 8.84
C GLN A 73 4.38 -6.20 9.12
N ALA A 74 4.58 -4.89 9.01
CA ALA A 74 3.51 -3.91 9.21
C ALA A 74 2.31 -4.16 8.30
N LYS A 75 2.53 -4.47 7.02
CA LYS A 75 1.44 -4.73 6.05
C LYS A 75 0.67 -6.01 6.38
N VAL A 76 1.37 -7.09 6.74
CA VAL A 76 0.74 -8.36 7.12
C VAL A 76 -0.03 -8.21 8.42
N GLU A 77 0.55 -7.55 9.42
CA GLU A 77 -0.08 -7.32 10.71
C GLU A 77 -1.28 -6.37 10.59
N ALA A 78 -1.25 -5.35 9.73
CA ALA A 78 -2.41 -4.51 9.47
C ALA A 78 -3.59 -5.31 8.88
N ALA A 79 -3.31 -6.29 8.02
CA ALA A 79 -4.33 -7.20 7.49
C ALA A 79 -4.90 -8.11 8.58
N ILE A 80 -4.07 -8.66 9.45
CA ILE A 80 -4.51 -9.48 10.60
C ILE A 80 -5.35 -8.63 11.56
N PHE A 81 -4.86 -7.45 11.94
CA PHE A 81 -5.54 -6.54 12.86
C PHE A 81 -6.92 -6.13 12.35
N GLY A 82 -7.07 -5.87 11.05
CA GLY A 82 -8.37 -5.54 10.48
C GLY A 82 -9.36 -6.70 10.45
N LEU A 83 -8.89 -7.96 10.55
CA LEU A 83 -9.71 -9.17 10.52
C LEU A 83 -10.14 -9.65 11.91
N THR A 84 -9.43 -9.24 12.96
CA THR A 84 -9.64 -9.65 14.36
C THR A 84 -10.29 -8.56 15.18
#